data_AF-A0A2W4KRR7-F1
#
_entry.id   AF-A0A2W4KRR7-F1
#
_cell.length_a   1.000
_cell.length_b   1.000
_cell.length_c   1.000
_cell.angle_alpha   90.00
_cell.angle_beta   90.00
_cell.angle_gamma   90.00
#
_symmetry.space_group_name_H-M   'P 1'
#
loop_
_entity.id
_entity.type
_entity.pdbx_description
1 polymer ?
#
loop_
_entity_poly.entity_id
_entity_poly.type
_entity_poly.pdbx_seq_one_letter_code
_entity_poly.pdbx_strand_id
1 'polypeptide(L)' 'MPSFDVQRVIVGRMSRGDEILEHLTAVAREEGILTGWVQLLGAVETARLAFYDQDAKTYREMV' A
#
# COMPACT_ATOMS: atom_id res chain seq x y z
N MET A 1 7.51 0.35 23.10
CA MET A 1 7.09 0.39 21.69
C MET A 1 7.49 -0.94 21.06
N PRO A 2 6.60 -1.62 20.32
CA PRO A 2 7.03 -2.78 19.55
C PRO A 2 8.07 -2.33 18.51
N SER A 3 9.15 -3.09 18.39
CA SER A 3 10.19 -2.92 17.37
C SER A 3 10.23 -4.17 16.49
N PHE A 4 10.50 -3.99 15.20
CA PHE A 4 10.59 -5.08 14.23
C PHE A 4 11.91 -4.97 13.49
N ASP A 5 12.59 -6.11 13.31
CA ASP A 5 13.78 -6.21 12.47
C ASP A 5 13.40 -6.71 11.07
N VAL A 6 14.06 -6.18 10.05
CA VAL A 6 13.84 -6.62 8.66
C VAL A 6 14.39 -8.03 8.47
N GLN A 7 13.50 -8.99 8.18
CA GLN A 7 13.87 -10.40 7.95
C GLN A 7 14.10 -10.72 6.47
N ARG A 8 13.36 -10.07 5.57
CA ARG A 8 13.38 -10.33 4.13
C ARG A 8 13.00 -9.06 3.36
N VAL A 9 13.61 -8.88 2.19
CA VAL A 9 13.28 -7.82 1.23
C VAL A 9 12.81 -8.46 -0.06
N ILE A 10 11.66 -8.02 -0.58
CA ILE A 10 11.09 -8.47 -1.85
C ILE A 10 11.06 -7.27 -2.80
N VAL A 11 11.54 -7.47 -4.01
CA VAL A 11 11.53 -6.46 -5.08
C VAL A 11 10.74 -7.02 -6.25
N GLY A 12 9.75 -6.26 -6.69
CA GLY A 12 8.86 -6.65 -7.77
C GLY A 12 8.51 -5.48 -8.67
N ARG A 13 7.83 -5.77 -9.78
CA ARG A 13 7.32 -4.79 -10.72
C ARG A 13 5.86 -5.11 -11.03
N MET A 14 5.00 -4.10 -10.89
CA MET A 14 3.61 -4.16 -11.32
C MET A 14 3.50 -3.99 -12.83
N SER A 15 2.48 -4.61 -13.40
CA SER A 15 2.09 -4.39 -14.80
C SER A 15 1.31 -3.10 -14.94
N ARG A 16 1.29 -2.54 -16.15
CA ARG A 16 0.46 -1.36 -16.44
C ARG A 16 -1.01 -1.74 -16.25
N GLY A 17 -1.73 -0.93 -15.47
CA GLY A 17 -3.16 -1.14 -15.19
C GLY A 17 -3.43 -1.98 -13.94
N ASP A 18 -2.39 -2.50 -13.26
CA ASP A 18 -2.57 -3.14 -11.96
C ASP A 18 -3.05 -2.13 -10.92
N GLU A 19 -4.00 -2.54 -10.07
CA GLU A 19 -4.36 -1.79 -8.87
C GLU A 19 -3.31 -2.05 -7.77
N ILE A 20 -2.76 -0.98 -7.23
CA ILE A 20 -1.56 -1.03 -6.36
C ILE A 20 -1.86 -1.76 -5.05
N LEU A 21 -2.98 -1.47 -4.39
CA LEU A 21 -3.30 -2.06 -3.08
C LEU A 21 -3.68 -3.54 -3.21
N GLU A 22 -4.42 -3.92 -4.24
CA GLU A 22 -4.76 -5.31 -4.54
C GLU A 22 -3.50 -6.13 -4.82
N HIS A 23 -2.60 -5.62 -5.66
CA HIS A 23 -1.35 -6.31 -5.99
C HIS A 23 -0.45 -6.47 -4.75
N LEU A 24 -0.26 -5.42 -3.94
CA LEU A 24 0.51 -5.52 -2.68
C LEU A 24 -0.14 -6.46 -1.67
N THR A 25 -1.48 -6.48 -1.60
CA THR A 25 -2.22 -7.40 -0.73
C THR A 25 -2.05 -8.85 -1.17
N ALA A 26 -2.06 -9.12 -2.47
CA ALA A 26 -1.79 -10.45 -3.03
C ALA A 26 -0.38 -10.92 -2.66
N VAL A 27 0.64 -10.09 -2.91
CA VAL A 27 2.03 -10.40 -2.53
C VAL A 27 2.15 -10.68 -1.03
N ALA A 28 1.54 -9.86 -0.17
CA ALA A 28 1.59 -10.09 1.28
C ALA A 28 0.95 -11.44 1.68
N ARG A 29 -0.16 -11.83 1.04
CA ARG A 29 -0.83 -13.12 1.30
C ARG A 29 0.00 -14.30 0.79
N GLU A 30 0.46 -14.23 -0.45
CA GLU A 30 1.23 -15.30 -1.11
C GLU A 30 2.55 -15.56 -0.39
N GLU A 31 3.20 -14.51 0.08
CA GLU A 31 4.51 -14.58 0.76
C GLU A 31 4.39 -14.74 2.29
N GLY A 32 3.17 -14.79 2.84
CA GLY A 32 2.94 -14.94 4.27
C GLY A 32 3.43 -13.76 5.12
N ILE A 33 3.37 -12.53 4.61
CA ILE A 33 3.83 -11.31 5.29
C ILE A 33 2.71 -10.77 6.19
N LEU A 34 2.94 -10.78 7.50
CA LEU A 34 2.01 -10.22 8.49
C LEU A 34 2.30 -8.75 8.83
N THR A 35 3.54 -8.31 8.68
CA THR A 35 3.98 -6.94 8.98
C THR A 35 5.17 -6.61 8.09
N GLY A 36 5.20 -5.40 7.55
CA GLY A 36 6.27 -4.97 6.66
C GLY A 36 6.20 -3.48 6.35
N TRP A 37 7.15 -3.05 5.54
CA TRP A 37 7.26 -1.69 5.02
C TRP A 37 7.28 -1.75 3.50
N VAL A 38 6.52 -0.89 2.83
CA VAL A 38 6.47 -0.81 1.36
C VAL A 38 7.07 0.50 0.88
N GLN A 39 7.85 0.45 -0.19
CA GLN A 39 8.34 1.62 -0.93
C GLN A 39 8.07 1.37 -2.41
N LEU A 40 7.48 2.35 -3.09
CA LEU A 40 7.13 2.27 -4.49
C LEU A 40 7.57 3.54 -5.23
N LEU A 41 7.94 3.37 -6.49
CA LEU A 41 8.23 4.44 -7.44
C LEU A 41 7.62 4.06 -8.79
N GLY A 42 7.02 5.02 -9.50
CA GLY A 42 6.39 4.76 -10.79
C GLY A 42 5.44 5.86 -11.24
N ALA A 43 4.54 5.49 -12.15
CA ALA A 43 3.47 6.35 -12.66
C ALA A 43 2.13 5.61 -12.58
N VAL A 44 1.06 6.37 -12.33
CA VAL A 44 -0.32 5.87 -12.25
C VAL A 44 -1.17 6.55 -13.30
N GLU A 45 -2.19 5.85 -13.82
CA GLU A 45 -3.14 6.46 -14.76
C GLU A 45 -4.15 7.34 -14.02
N THR A 46 -4.58 6.91 -12.84
CA THR A 46 -5.45 7.65 -11.93
C THR A 46 -5.03 7.41 -10.48
N ALA A 47 -5.33 8.35 -9.59
CA ALA A 47 -5.13 8.21 -8.15
C ALA A 47 -6.35 8.76 -7.41
N ARG A 48 -6.80 8.04 -6.38
CA ARG A 48 -7.80 8.52 -5.42
C ARG A 48 -7.07 8.83 -4.12
N LEU A 49 -7.01 10.11 -3.77
CA LEU A 49 -6.45 10.57 -2.52
C LEU A 49 -7.59 10.97 -1.59
N ALA A 50 -7.45 10.67 -0.31
CA ALA A 50 -8.43 11.03 0.70
C ALA A 50 -7.73 11.46 1.98
N PHE A 51 -8.37 12.36 2.72
CA PHE A 51 -7.97 12.72 4.07
C PHE A 51 -9.04 12.27 5.07
N TYR A 52 -8.63 12.00 6.30
CA TYR A 52 -9.55 11.65 7.38
C TYR A 52 -10.07 12.93 8.03
N ASP A 53 -11.37 13.18 7.90
CA ASP A 53 -12.08 14.21 8.65
C ASP A 53 -12.33 13.69 10.08
N GLN A 54 -11.66 14.29 11.06
CA GLN A 54 -11.74 13.83 12.44
C GLN A 54 -13.08 14.15 13.12
N ASP A 55 -13.74 15.24 12.73
CA ASP A 55 -15.01 15.64 13.31
C ASP A 55 -16.13 14.74 12.80
N ALA A 56 -16.16 14.52 11.48
CA ALA A 56 -17.13 13.64 10.84
C ALA A 56 -16.81 12.14 11.00
N LYS A 57 -15.57 11.80 11.38
CA LYS A 57 -15.04 10.44 11.48
C LYS A 57 -15.12 9.64 10.18
N THR A 58 -14.94 10.31 9.04
CA THR A 58 -15.01 9.71 7.70
C THR A 58 -13.84 10.15 6.84
N TYR A 59 -13.51 9.33 5.83
CA TYR A 59 -12.58 9.76 4.79
C TYR A 59 -13.32 10.61 3.75
N ARG A 60 -12.72 11.74 3.38
CA ARG A 60 -13.18 12.60 2.28
C ARG A 60 -12.15 12.61 1.17
N GLU A 61 -12.62 12.46 -0.06
CA GLU A 61 -11.75 12.51 -1.24
C GLU A 61 -11.23 13.94 -1.46
N MET A 62 -9.95 14.02 -1.86
CA MET A 62 -9.35 15.25 -2.35
C MET A 62 -9.80 15.44 -3.79
N VAL A 63 -10.67 16.44 -4.01
CA VAL A 63 -11.18 16.83 -5.34
C VAL A 63 -10.23 17.82 -6.00
#